data_AF-A0A932KMF1-F1
#
_entry.id   AF-A0A932KMF1-F1
#
_cell.length_a   1.000
_cell.length_b   1.000
_cell.length_c   1.000
_cell.angle_alpha   90.00
_cell.angle_beta   90.00
_cell.angle_gamma   90.00
#
_symmetry.space_group_name_H-M   'P 1'
#
loop_
_entity.id
_entity.type
_entity.pdbx_description
1 polymer ?
#
loop_
_entity_poly.entity_id
_entity_poly.type
_entity_poly.pdbx_seq_one_letter_code
_entity_poly.pdbx_strand_id
1 'polypeptide(L)' 'MSSNRTELWKAAVFGIVSVLLYFVLFEFEGEILDVSIRGRWLSIVPVSIAFAFSLVHGAFTANFWRALGIRGNKNGGH' A
#
# COMPACT_ATOMS: atom_id res chain seq x y z
N MET A 1 -1.54 -20.82 19.62
CA MET A 1 -0.37 -19.97 19.92
C MET A 1 0.47 -19.73 18.65
N SER A 2 -0.08 -19.12 17.60
CA SER A 2 0.62 -18.97 16.30
C SER A 2 0.28 -17.69 15.50
N SER A 3 -0.59 -16.80 16.00
CA SER A 3 -1.08 -15.65 15.23
C SER A 3 -0.01 -14.59 14.97
N ASN A 4 0.91 -14.31 15.90
CA ASN A 4 1.83 -13.17 15.75
C ASN A 4 2.86 -13.36 14.63
N ARG A 5 3.39 -14.57 14.43
CA ARG A 5 4.41 -14.86 13.41
C ARG A 5 3.88 -14.68 11.99
N THR A 6 2.62 -15.07 11.75
CA THR A 6 1.98 -14.93 10.44
C THR A 6 1.60 -13.48 10.14
N GLU A 7 1.19 -12.71 11.15
CA GLU A 7 0.90 -11.26 11.00
C GLU A 7 2.19 -10.48 10.73
N LEU A 8 3.29 -10.81 11.42
CA LEU A 8 4.63 -10.26 11.17
C LEU A 8 5.12 -10.55 9.75
N TRP A 9 4.96 -11.79 9.27
CA TRP A 9 5.32 -12.16 7.91
C TRP A 9 4.53 -11.36 6.88
N LYS A 10 3.21 -11.23 7.07
CA LYS A 10 2.36 -10.40 6.20
C LYS A 10 2.81 -8.95 6.23
N ALA A 11 3.09 -8.38 7.40
CA ALA A 11 3.61 -7.03 7.52
C ALA A 11 4.95 -6.87 6.79
N ALA A 12 5.89 -7.81 6.93
CA ALA A 12 7.16 -7.78 6.21
C ALA A 12 6.96 -7.83 4.69
N VAL A 13 6.13 -8.74 4.18
CA VAL A 13 5.84 -8.85 2.74
C VAL A 13 5.17 -7.58 2.21
N PHE A 14 4.11 -7.08 2.86
CA PHE A 14 3.47 -5.85 2.42
C PHE A 14 4.40 -4.64 2.53
N GLY A 15 5.29 -4.61 3.53
CA GLY A 15 6.31 -3.58 3.66
C GLY A 15 7.32 -3.60 2.51
N ILE A 16 7.83 -4.79 2.13
CA ILE A 16 8.70 -4.96 0.97
C ILE A 16 7.98 -4.54 -0.31
N VAL A 17 6.72 -4.97 -0.49
CA VAL A 17 5.91 -4.59 -1.65
C VAL A 17 5.70 -3.07 -1.68
N SER A 18 5.42 -2.41 -0.55
CA SER A 18 5.35 -0.93 -0.49
C SER A 18 6.67 -0.27 -0.91
N VAL A 19 7.82 -0.75 -0.43
CA VAL A 19 9.13 -0.22 -0.82
C VAL A 19 9.37 -0.40 -2.33
N LEU A 20 9.04 -1.57 -2.88
CA LEU A 20 9.15 -1.83 -4.32
C LEU A 20 8.22 -0.93 -5.14
N LEU A 21 6.99 -0.69 -4.67
CA LEU A 21 6.08 0.26 -5.32
C LEU A 21 6.69 1.67 -5.35
N TYR A 22 7.27 2.16 -4.24
CA TYR A 22 7.96 3.44 -4.23
C TYR A 22 9.16 3.46 -5.18
N PHE A 23 9.96 2.40 -5.18
CA PHE A 23 11.11 2.28 -6.07
C PHE A 23 10.70 2.39 -7.54
N VAL A 24 9.70 1.61 -7.96
CA VAL A 24 9.15 1.67 -9.33
C VAL A 24 8.54 3.04 -9.62
N LEU A 25 7.81 3.63 -8.69
CA LEU A 25 7.23 4.96 -8.88
C LEU A 25 8.29 6.02 -9.16
N PHE A 26 9.40 6.01 -8.42
CA PHE A 26 10.50 6.95 -8.61
C PHE A 26 11.28 6.67 -9.89
N GLU A 27 11.49 5.40 -10.25
CA GLU A 27 12.16 5.03 -11.50
C GLU A 27 11.41 5.55 -12.74
N PHE A 28 10.08 5.51 -12.71
CA PHE A 28 9.22 5.94 -13.83
C PHE A 28 8.62 7.34 -13.64
N GLU A 29 9.09 8.13 -12.66
CA GLU A 29 8.45 9.41 -12.30
C GLU A 29 8.33 10.37 -13.49
N GLY A 30 9.36 10.45 -14.34
CA GLY A 30 9.38 11.33 -15.50
C GLY A 30 8.32 10.95 -16.55
N GLU A 31 8.14 9.66 -16.80
CA GLU A 31 7.13 9.16 -17.74
C GLU A 31 5.73 9.32 -17.17
N ILE A 32 5.54 9.03 -15.88
CA ILE A 32 4.27 9.22 -15.18
C ILE A 32 3.87 10.70 -15.21
N LEU A 33 4.82 11.63 -15.01
CA LEU A 33 4.57 13.05 -15.10
C LEU A 33 4.20 13.48 -16.53
N ASP A 34 4.93 13.04 -17.57
CA ASP A 34 4.61 13.36 -18.98
C ASP A 34 3.20 12.89 -19.37
N VAL A 35 2.84 11.68 -18.94
CA VAL A 35 1.51 11.10 -19.15
C VAL A 35 0.44 11.86 -18.37
N SER A 36 0.76 12.32 -17.15
CA SER A 36 -0.18 13.06 -16.29
C SER A 36 -0.50 14.47 -16.82
N ILE A 37 0.50 15.16 -17.40
CA ILE A 37 0.36 16.54 -17.89
C ILE A 37 -0.21 16.64 -19.32
N ARG A 38 -0.12 15.60 -20.14
CA ARG A 38 -0.72 15.57 -21.49
C ARG A 38 -2.24 15.75 -21.51
N GLY A 39 -2.90 15.61 -20.36
CA GLY A 39 -4.34 15.83 -20.18
C GLY A 39 -5.20 14.79 -20.90
N ARG A 40 -6.52 14.80 -20.61
CA ARG A 40 -7.54 13.83 -21.08
C ARG A 40 -7.64 12.60 -20.15
N TRP A 41 -7.76 11.39 -20.70
CA TRP A 41 -7.95 10.16 -19.90
C TRP A 41 -6.70 9.71 -19.14
N LEU A 42 -5.52 10.23 -19.48
CA LEU A 42 -4.25 9.84 -18.88
C LEU A 42 -4.07 10.35 -17.45
N SER A 43 -4.82 11.37 -17.03
CA SER A 43 -4.84 11.84 -15.62
C SER A 43 -5.40 10.80 -14.65
N ILE A 44 -5.98 9.69 -15.14
CA ILE A 44 -6.36 8.55 -14.30
C ILE A 44 -5.14 7.79 -13.77
N VAL A 45 -4.01 7.83 -14.48
CA VAL A 45 -2.78 7.11 -14.12
C VAL A 45 -2.30 7.48 -12.71
N PRO A 46 -2.06 8.76 -12.36
CA PRO A 46 -1.64 9.12 -10.99
C PRO A 46 -2.70 8.77 -9.93
N VAL A 47 -4.00 8.80 -10.28
CA VAL A 47 -5.08 8.39 -9.38
C VAL A 47 -5.04 6.88 -9.10
N SER A 48 -4.86 6.06 -10.13
CA SER A 48 -4.72 4.61 -10.01
C SER A 48 -3.48 4.23 -9.20
N ILE A 49 -2.36 4.93 -9.41
CA ILE A 49 -1.14 4.76 -8.61
C ILE A 49 -1.43 5.07 -7.14
N ALA A 50 -2.00 6.25 -6.84
CA ALA A 50 -2.33 6.62 -5.47
C ALA A 50 -3.25 5.59 -4.78
N PHE A 51 -4.23 5.04 -5.51
CA PHE A 51 -5.11 4.00 -5.00
C PHE A 51 -4.37 2.68 -4.72
N ALA A 52 -3.50 2.23 -5.63
CA ALA A 52 -2.68 1.04 -5.43
C ALA A 52 -1.79 1.18 -4.19
N PHE A 53 -1.13 2.33 -4.02
CA PHE A 53 -0.34 2.63 -2.83
C PHE A 53 -1.19 2.61 -1.55
N SER A 54 -2.37 3.23 -1.58
CA SER A 54 -3.29 3.24 -0.43
C SER A 54 -3.70 1.83 0.00
N LEU A 55 -4.02 0.94 -0.95
CA LEU A 55 -4.39 -0.44 -0.65
C LEU A 55 -3.22 -1.24 -0.06
N VAL A 56 -2.04 -1.18 -0.68
CA VAL A 56 -0.86 -1.94 -0.24
C VAL A 56 -0.35 -1.42 1.10
N HIS A 57 -0.18 -0.10 1.23
CA HIS A 57 0.30 0.52 2.46
C HIS A 57 -0.73 0.40 3.59
N GLY A 58 -2.03 0.45 3.28
CA GLY A 58 -3.11 0.19 4.24
C GLY A 58 -3.08 -1.24 4.75
N ALA A 59 -2.90 -2.23 3.86
CA ALA A 59 -2.74 -3.63 4.24
C ALA A 59 -1.46 -3.84 5.07
N PHE A 60 -0.34 -3.21 4.70
CA PHE A 60 0.88 -3.19 5.50
C PHE A 60 0.60 -2.68 6.91
N THR A 61 0.06 -1.47 7.02
CA THR A 61 -0.21 -0.77 8.28
C THR A 61 -1.13 -1.60 9.17
N ALA A 62 -2.20 -2.18 8.63
CA ALA A 62 -3.10 -3.04 9.37
C ALA A 62 -2.41 -4.29 9.94
N ASN A 63 -1.59 -4.98 9.14
CA ASN A 63 -0.83 -6.15 9.61
C ASN A 63 0.30 -5.77 10.58
N PHE A 64 0.92 -4.61 10.38
CA PHE A 64 1.97 -4.07 11.24
C PHE A 64 1.45 -3.78 12.66
N TRP A 65 0.34 -3.04 12.77
CA TRP A 65 -0.29 -2.78 14.07
C TRP A 65 -0.73 -4.07 14.77
N ARG A 66 -1.29 -5.01 14.00
CA ARG A 66 -1.67 -6.33 14.52
C ARG A 66 -0.47 -7.13 15.04
N ALA A 67 0.67 -7.05 14.35
CA ALA A 67 1.91 -7.69 14.78
C ALA A 67 2.49 -7.07 16.07
N LEU A 68 2.31 -5.77 16.27
CA LEU A 68 2.62 -5.06 17.53
C LEU A 68 1.60 -5.35 18.65
N GLY A 69 0.55 -6.13 18.38
CA GLY A 69 -0.50 -6.46 19.35
C GLY A 69 -1.61 -5.41 19.44
N ILE A 70 -1.53 -4.32 18.68
CA ILE A 70 -2.56 -3.28 18.61
C ILE A 70 -3.62 -3.75 17.61
N ARG A 71 -4.74 -4.24 18.13
CA ARG A 71 -5.90 -4.64 17.33
C ARG A 71 -6.92 -3.52 17.34
N GLY A 72 -7.26 -3.01 16.15
CA GLY A 72 -8.44 -2.17 15.98
C GLY A 72 -9.67 -2.94 16.47
N ASN A 73 -10.46 -2.30 17.33
CA ASN A 73 -11.68 -2.87 17.88
C ASN A 73 -12.66 -3.17 16.73
N LYS A 74 -12.96 -4.45 16.46
CA LYS A 74 -14.02 -4.85 15.52
C LYS A 74 -15.40 -4.74 16.18
N ASN A 75 -15.72 -3.61 16.80
CA ASN A 75 -17.10 -3.30 17.17
C ASN A 75 -17.81 -2.70 15.95
N GLY A 76 -17.93 -3.53 14.91
CA GLY A 76 -18.73 -3.31 13.72
C GLY A 76 -19.45 -4.60 13.42
N GLY A 77 -20.22 -5.08 14.38
CA GLY A 77 -21.32 -6.00 14.12
C GLY A 77 -22.45 -5.17 13.54
N HIS A 78 -22.61 -5.26 12.22
CA HIS A 78 -23.85 -5.39 11.46
C HIS A 78 -23.49 -5.29 9.98
#